data_AF-A0A9P4R2B9-F1
#
_entry.id   AF-A0A9P4R2B9-F1
#
_cell.length_a   1.000
_cell.length_b   1.000
_cell.length_c   1.000
_cell.angle_alpha   90.00
_cell.angle_beta   90.00
_cell.angle_gamma   90.00
#
_symmetry.space_group_name_H-M   'P 1'
#
loop_
_entity.id
_entity.type
_entity.pdbx_description
1 polymer ?
#
loop_
_entity_poly.entity_id
_entity_poly.type
_entity_poly.pdbx_seq_one_letter_code
_entity_poly.pdbx_strand_id
1 'polypeptide(L)'
;MMKKDLEDHQRTDCPNRSMSCPHCLEELLRIDMKAHMKDVCNKVVVPCQGTIIGCNFTAERETVVEHEQTCPMATMAPHFREQQARIERGEARIEPLIRRMAVFEEGFDSIHRILYPANDAFPSAPLMPTPDFRLPPASFPPVPPSNDQSQTPFTNPSLPPFDSQVHHLLTLHDSLREETTRVANALTELEGRTNMMIINENQRVKDEMLHTNAAINSMRMQLHWLMSATLQQRSANSASSTGRAAGSTGANAGGSSTQGANLGGRAGPSATLHPPMRRLSDSTRQDVKL
;
A
#
# COMPACT_ATOMS: atom_id res chain seq x y z
N MET A 1 21.31 4.38 48.77
CA MET A 1 22.20 5.15 47.87
C MET A 1 22.20 4.45 46.53
N MET A 2 21.24 4.76 45.64
CA MET A 2 21.00 3.90 44.48
C MET A 2 20.83 4.78 43.22
N LYS A 3 21.79 4.66 42.30
CA LYS A 3 21.90 5.35 40.99
C LYS A 3 22.17 6.86 41.00
N LYS A 4 21.34 7.70 41.62
CA LYS A 4 21.52 9.17 41.53
C LYS A 4 22.81 9.64 42.23
N ASP A 5 23.05 9.13 43.44
CA ASP A 5 24.32 9.36 44.17
C ASP A 5 25.57 8.84 43.42
N LEU A 6 25.39 7.87 42.51
CA LEU A 6 26.48 7.24 41.76
C LEU A 6 26.88 8.09 40.54
N GLU A 7 25.89 8.66 39.84
CA GLU A 7 26.13 9.63 38.77
C GLU A 7 26.75 10.93 39.32
N ASP A 8 26.25 11.41 40.45
CA ASP A 8 26.78 12.62 41.10
C ASP A 8 28.23 12.40 41.57
N HIS A 9 28.53 11.26 42.22
CA HIS A 9 29.91 10.89 42.58
C HIS A 9 30.85 10.80 41.37
N GLN A 10 30.39 10.21 40.26
CA GLN A 10 31.19 10.09 39.04
C GLN A 10 31.47 11.45 38.38
N ARG A 11 30.61 12.45 38.61
CA ARG A 11 30.75 13.79 38.06
C ARG A 11 31.60 14.72 38.93
N THR A 12 31.48 14.67 40.25
CA THR A 12 32.10 15.65 41.15
C THR A 12 33.27 15.09 41.95
N ASP A 13 33.13 13.88 42.49
CA ASP A 13 33.96 13.41 43.60
C ASP A 13 34.99 12.35 43.19
N CYS A 14 34.81 11.70 42.03
CA CYS A 14 35.69 10.64 41.57
C CYS A 14 37.06 11.20 41.10
N PRO A 15 38.19 10.77 41.66
CA PRO A 15 39.52 11.24 41.25
C PRO A 15 39.92 10.79 39.84
N ASN A 16 39.30 9.72 39.31
CA ASN A 16 39.49 9.21 37.95
C ASN A 16 38.28 9.53 37.04
N ARG A 17 37.67 10.71 37.24
CA ARG A 17 36.46 11.14 36.51
C ARG A 17 36.72 11.44 35.04
N SER A 18 37.92 11.91 34.69
CA SER A 18 38.26 12.29 33.32
C SER A 18 39.12 11.24 32.63
N MET A 19 38.98 11.16 31.31
CA MET A 19 39.83 10.37 30.42
C MET A 19 39.92 11.08 29.07
N SER A 20 41.09 10.99 28.42
CA SER A 20 41.31 11.55 27.08
C SER A 20 40.72 10.65 26.00
N CYS A 21 40.08 11.24 24.99
CA CYS A 21 39.60 10.51 23.83
C CYS A 21 40.79 10.02 22.97
N PRO A 22 40.84 8.75 22.54
CA PRO A 22 41.95 8.22 21.74
C PRO A 22 42.06 8.81 20.33
N HIS A 23 41.02 9.50 19.84
CA HIS A 23 40.96 10.04 18.48
C HIS A 23 41.18 11.56 18.43
N CYS A 24 40.56 12.32 19.33
CA CYS A 24 40.67 13.78 19.36
C CYS A 24 41.51 14.32 20.53
N LEU A 25 41.95 13.46 21.45
CA LEU A 25 42.74 13.80 22.65
C LEU A 25 42.06 14.77 23.63
N GLU A 26 40.79 15.11 23.41
CA GLU A 26 39.99 15.93 24.32
C GLU A 26 39.76 15.20 25.65
N GLU A 27 39.92 15.91 26.76
CA GLU A 27 39.70 15.38 28.10
C GLU A 27 38.21 15.44 28.45
N LEU A 28 37.59 14.27 28.64
CA LEU A 28 36.16 14.14 28.84
C LEU A 28 35.85 13.33 30.09
N LEU A 29 34.67 13.52 30.66
CA LEU A 29 34.21 12.65 31.71
C LEU A 29 34.02 11.23 31.17
N ARG A 30 34.38 10.25 32.01
CA ARG A 30 34.28 8.83 31.67
C ARG A 30 32.87 8.41 31.28
N ILE A 31 31.85 9.03 31.89
CA ILE A 31 30.44 8.80 31.58
C ILE A 31 30.05 9.31 30.18
N ASP A 32 30.64 10.43 29.77
CA ASP A 32 30.32 11.10 28.51
C ASP A 32 31.21 10.63 27.34
N MET A 33 32.29 9.89 27.61
CA MET A 33 33.20 9.37 26.58
C MET A 33 32.47 8.56 25.50
N LYS A 34 31.51 7.69 25.88
CA LYS A 34 30.75 6.88 24.91
C LYS A 34 29.82 7.73 24.05
N ALA A 35 29.19 8.75 24.64
CA ALA A 35 28.34 9.69 23.90
C ALA A 35 29.19 10.55 22.96
N HIS A 36 30.34 11.04 23.44
CA HIS A 36 31.28 11.80 22.62
C HIS A 36 31.77 11.01 21.42
N MET A 37 32.20 9.74 21.60
CA MET A 37 32.66 8.91 20.48
C MET A 37 31.57 8.70 19.42
N LYS A 38 30.30 8.63 19.80
CA LYS A 38 29.17 8.44 18.86
C LYS A 38 28.75 9.73 18.16
N ASP A 39 28.62 10.82 18.91
CA ASP A 39 27.83 11.97 18.46
C ASP A 39 28.68 13.25 18.27
N VAL A 40 29.86 13.34 18.89
CA VAL A 40 30.62 14.61 18.99
C VAL A 40 32.04 14.51 18.44
N CYS A 41 32.68 13.34 18.46
CA CYS A 41 34.07 13.20 18.03
C CYS A 41 34.21 13.34 16.50
N ASN A 42 35.00 14.33 16.07
CA ASN A 42 35.26 14.61 14.65
C ASN A 42 36.29 13.67 14.01
N LYS A 43 37.22 13.14 14.82
CA LYS A 43 38.31 12.26 14.36
C LYS A 43 37.99 10.77 14.46
N VAL A 44 36.77 10.43 14.84
CA VAL A 44 36.34 9.03 14.87
C VAL A 44 36.12 8.56 13.43
N VAL A 45 36.64 7.38 13.12
CA VAL A 45 36.47 6.77 11.80
C VAL A 45 35.04 6.24 11.68
N VAL A 46 34.28 6.79 10.73
CA VAL A 46 32.89 6.42 10.48
C VAL A 46 32.68 6.05 9.00
N PRO A 47 31.76 5.11 8.71
CA PRO A 47 31.34 4.85 7.35
C PRO A 47 30.44 5.97 6.83
N CYS A 48 30.44 6.15 5.50
CA CYS A 48 29.51 7.04 4.82
C CYS A 48 28.04 6.65 5.08
N GLN A 49 27.13 7.62 5.16
CA GLN A 49 25.68 7.34 5.33
C GLN A 49 25.12 6.48 4.18
N GLY A 50 25.75 6.55 3.01
CA GLY A 50 25.45 5.75 1.83
C GLY A 50 25.86 4.27 1.94
N THR A 51 26.44 3.82 3.04
CA THR A 51 26.77 2.39 3.25
C THR A 51 25.54 1.49 3.18
N ILE A 52 24.35 2.01 3.49
CA ILE A 52 23.06 1.29 3.32
C ILE A 52 22.83 0.89 1.85
N ILE A 53 23.28 1.71 0.91
CA ILE A 53 23.16 1.48 -0.53
C ILE A 53 24.39 0.76 -1.09
N GLY A 54 25.49 0.71 -0.32
CA GLY A 54 26.74 0.03 -0.69
C GLY A 54 27.97 0.94 -0.83
N CYS A 55 27.98 2.11 -0.18
CA CYS A 55 29.17 2.97 -0.20
C CYS A 55 30.22 2.39 0.75
N ASN A 56 31.40 2.09 0.21
CA ASN A 56 32.52 1.48 0.96
C ASN A 56 33.49 2.51 1.56
N PHE A 57 33.17 3.81 1.44
CA PHE A 57 34.04 4.87 1.96
C PHE A 57 33.95 4.94 3.50
N THR A 58 35.10 4.78 4.15
CA THR A 58 35.27 4.90 5.60
C THR A 58 36.44 5.83 5.89
N ALA A 59 36.21 6.87 6.66
CA ALA A 59 37.24 7.86 6.98
C ALA A 59 36.87 8.62 8.27
N GLU A 60 37.68 9.58 8.69
CA GLU A 60 37.36 10.45 9.83
C GLU A 60 36.07 11.23 9.56
N ARG A 61 35.24 11.43 10.59
CA ARG A 61 33.93 12.09 10.45
C ARG A 61 33.99 13.41 9.69
N GLU A 62 35.04 14.21 9.90
CA GLU A 62 35.28 15.45 9.15
C GLU A 62 35.35 15.22 7.62
N THR A 63 36.20 14.29 7.19
CA THR A 63 36.36 13.93 5.77
C THR A 63 35.14 13.23 5.18
N VAL A 64 34.35 12.52 6.01
CA VAL A 64 33.12 11.86 5.57
C VAL A 64 32.03 12.89 5.26
N VAL A 65 31.94 13.98 6.03
CA VAL A 65 30.97 15.06 5.78
C VAL A 65 31.25 15.76 4.44
N GLU A 66 32.52 15.92 4.07
CA GLU A 66 32.89 16.45 2.75
C GLU A 66 32.51 15.47 1.63
N HIS A 67 32.79 14.18 1.83
CA HIS A 67 32.42 13.12 0.88
C HIS A 67 30.90 13.00 0.70
N GLU A 68 30.11 13.17 1.75
CA GLU A 68 28.64 13.07 1.70
C GLU A 68 28.01 14.07 0.72
N GLN A 69 28.63 15.24 0.52
CA GLN A 69 28.15 16.25 -0.44
C GLN A 69 28.38 15.82 -1.91
N THR A 70 29.39 15.00 -2.17
CA THR A 70 29.74 14.52 -3.52
C THR A 70 29.28 13.10 -3.79
N CYS A 71 28.92 12.34 -2.75
CA CYS A 71 28.55 10.94 -2.86
C CYS A 71 27.07 10.77 -3.28
N PRO A 72 26.78 10.23 -4.48
CA PRO A 72 25.40 10.05 -4.94
C PRO A 72 24.61 9.08 -4.04
N MET A 73 25.31 8.12 -3.42
CA MET A 73 24.71 7.16 -2.50
C MET A 73 24.38 7.80 -1.15
N ALA A 74 25.14 8.79 -0.69
CA ALA A 74 24.79 9.56 0.49
C ALA A 74 23.55 10.43 0.24
N THR A 75 23.46 11.06 -0.94
CA THR A 75 22.30 11.89 -1.32
C THR A 75 20.99 11.10 -1.32
N MET A 76 21.02 9.84 -1.79
CA MET A 76 19.83 8.99 -1.83
C MET A 76 19.54 8.28 -0.51
N ALA A 77 20.51 8.16 0.39
CA ALA A 77 20.37 7.47 1.68
C ALA A 77 19.14 7.87 2.52
N PRO A 78 18.76 9.16 2.67
CA PRO A 78 17.57 9.52 3.45
C PRO A 78 16.27 8.96 2.85
N HIS A 79 16.16 8.91 1.52
CA HIS A 79 14.98 8.35 0.85
C HIS A 79 14.88 6.84 1.06
N PHE A 80 16.00 6.12 1.00
CA PHE A 80 16.02 4.68 1.29
C PHE A 80 15.71 4.38 2.76
N ARG A 81 16.17 5.21 3.70
CA ARG A 81 15.77 5.10 5.12
C ARG A 81 14.28 5.29 5.31
N GLU A 82 13.69 6.28 4.65
CA GLU A 82 12.25 6.50 4.71
C GLU A 82 11.49 5.33 4.06
N GLN A 83 11.95 4.83 2.92
CA GLN A 83 11.36 3.65 2.28
C GLN A 83 11.44 2.41 3.19
N GLN A 84 12.59 2.17 3.81
CA GLN A 84 12.79 1.07 4.76
C GLN A 84 11.84 1.21 5.96
N ALA A 85 11.73 2.42 6.54
CA ALA A 85 10.80 2.68 7.65
C ALA A 85 9.33 2.48 7.26
N ARG A 86 8.97 2.78 6.01
CA ARG A 86 7.62 2.51 5.47
C ARG A 86 7.36 1.01 5.29
N ILE A 87 8.35 0.26 4.83
CA ILE A 87 8.27 -1.20 4.69
C ILE A 87 8.12 -1.84 6.08
N GLU A 88 8.97 -1.47 7.04
CA GLU A 88 8.90 -1.98 8.42
C GLU A 88 7.55 -1.68 9.08
N ARG A 89 7.01 -0.47 8.87
CA ARG A 89 5.66 -0.13 9.35
C ARG A 89 4.57 -0.94 8.65
N GLY A 90 4.77 -1.29 7.38
CA GLY A 90 3.90 -2.17 6.62
C GLY A 90 3.91 -3.60 7.16
N GLU A 91 5.10 -4.18 7.31
CA GLU A 91 5.34 -5.51 7.87
C GLU A 91 4.77 -5.62 9.29
N ALA A 92 5.00 -4.61 10.14
CA ALA A 92 4.43 -4.58 11.50
C ALA A 92 2.90 -4.65 11.54
N ARG A 93 2.19 -4.19 10.48
CA ARG A 93 0.73 -4.30 10.36
C ARG A 93 0.29 -5.67 9.84
N ILE A 94 1.10 -6.33 9.01
CA ILE A 94 0.82 -7.64 8.42
C ILE A 94 1.11 -8.77 9.42
N GLU A 95 2.18 -8.64 10.21
CA GLU A 95 2.61 -9.61 11.22
C GLU A 95 1.51 -10.12 12.18
N PRO A 96 0.64 -9.27 12.77
CA PRO A 96 -0.46 -9.76 13.60
C PRO A 96 -1.56 -10.48 12.81
N LEU A 97 -1.76 -10.12 11.53
CA LEU A 97 -2.73 -10.79 10.67
C LEU A 97 -2.25 -12.20 10.33
N ILE A 98 -0.97 -12.36 9.96
CA ILE A 98 -0.36 -13.67 9.72
C ILE A 98 -0.49 -14.56 10.97
N ARG A 99 -0.18 -14.03 12.16
CA ARG A 99 -0.35 -14.77 13.42
C ARG A 99 -1.80 -15.20 13.67
N ARG A 100 -2.78 -14.37 13.33
CA ARG A 100 -4.20 -14.74 13.44
C ARG A 100 -4.60 -15.81 12.43
N MET A 101 -4.15 -15.69 11.18
CA MET A 101 -4.41 -16.71 10.16
C MET A 101 -3.81 -18.06 10.55
N ALA A 102 -2.59 -18.08 11.09
CA ALA A 102 -1.96 -19.31 11.58
C ALA A 102 -2.80 -20.02 12.67
N VAL A 103 -3.37 -19.26 13.61
CA VAL A 103 -4.25 -19.82 14.66
C VAL A 103 -5.57 -20.34 14.07
N PHE A 104 -6.14 -19.63 13.10
CA PHE A 104 -7.35 -20.08 12.43
C PHE A 104 -7.09 -21.35 11.61
N GLU A 105 -6.00 -21.42 10.87
CA GLU A 105 -5.58 -22.60 10.11
C GLU A 105 -5.38 -23.81 11.03
N GLU A 106 -4.69 -23.64 12.17
CA GLU A 106 -4.54 -24.71 13.17
C GLU A 106 -5.90 -25.18 13.73
N GLY A 107 -6.81 -24.23 14.01
CA GLY A 107 -8.17 -24.55 14.44
C GLY A 107 -8.97 -25.32 13.39
N PHE A 108 -8.85 -24.95 12.11
CA PHE A 108 -9.49 -25.64 11.00
C PHE A 108 -8.92 -27.05 10.80
N ASP A 109 -7.60 -27.21 10.84
CA ASP A 109 -6.95 -28.52 10.73
C ASP A 109 -7.33 -29.45 11.90
N SER A 110 -7.44 -28.90 13.12
CA SER A 110 -7.94 -29.64 14.28
C SER A 110 -9.38 -30.12 14.08
N ILE A 111 -10.28 -29.24 13.62
CA ILE A 111 -11.67 -29.61 13.32
C ILE A 111 -11.71 -30.65 12.19
N HIS A 112 -10.93 -30.46 11.13
CA HIS A 112 -10.85 -31.39 10.02
C HIS A 112 -10.38 -32.78 10.48
N ARG A 113 -9.41 -32.87 11.39
CA ARG A 113 -8.94 -34.14 11.96
C ARG A 113 -9.98 -34.83 12.85
N ILE A 114 -10.86 -34.07 13.52
CA ILE A 114 -11.96 -34.61 14.34
C ILE A 114 -13.11 -35.09 13.46
N LEU A 115 -13.42 -34.35 12.39
CA LEU A 115 -14.51 -34.67 11.46
C LEU A 115 -14.13 -35.73 10.43
N TYR A 116 -12.87 -35.76 10.03
CA TYR A 116 -12.26 -36.76 9.15
C TYR A 116 -11.02 -37.35 9.83
N PRO A 117 -11.19 -38.17 10.87
CA PRO A 117 -10.08 -39.01 11.34
C PRO A 117 -9.63 -39.84 10.14
N ALA A 118 -8.32 -39.80 9.85
CA ALA A 118 -7.74 -40.59 8.77
C ALA A 118 -8.32 -42.00 8.82
N ASN A 119 -9.03 -42.34 7.75
CA ASN A 119 -9.71 -43.60 7.60
C ASN A 119 -8.64 -44.66 7.24
N ASP A 120 -7.71 -44.94 8.16
CA ASP A 120 -6.68 -45.98 8.04
C ASP A 120 -7.24 -47.40 8.26
N ALA A 121 -8.55 -47.59 8.08
CA ALA A 121 -9.22 -48.87 8.28
C ALA A 121 -10.24 -49.22 7.19
N PHE A 122 -10.02 -48.80 5.94
CA PHE A 122 -10.74 -49.39 4.81
C PHE A 122 -9.76 -49.85 3.73
N PRO A 123 -9.69 -51.17 3.44
CA PRO A 123 -8.90 -51.65 2.31
C PRO A 123 -9.53 -51.09 1.03
N SER A 124 -8.68 -50.54 0.17
CA SER A 124 -9.01 -50.10 -1.18
C SER A 124 -9.79 -51.18 -1.93
N ALA A 125 -11.09 -50.95 -2.13
CA ALA A 125 -11.92 -51.71 -3.06
C ALA A 125 -12.22 -50.84 -4.29
N PRO A 126 -12.19 -51.41 -5.51
CA PRO A 126 -11.97 -50.67 -6.74
C PRO A 126 -13.24 -49.97 -7.24
N LEU A 127 -12.98 -48.89 -7.98
CA LEU A 127 -13.85 -48.15 -8.89
C LEU A 127 -15.08 -48.94 -9.40
N MET A 128 -16.28 -48.49 -9.04
CA MET A 128 -17.49 -48.76 -9.82
C MET A 128 -18.36 -47.50 -9.90
N PRO A 129 -19.04 -47.24 -11.05
CA PRO A 129 -19.64 -45.96 -11.35
C PRO A 129 -21.05 -45.83 -10.76
N THR A 130 -21.43 -44.59 -10.45
CA THR A 130 -22.78 -44.14 -10.07
C THR A 130 -23.86 -44.74 -10.98
N PRO A 131 -25.03 -45.11 -10.44
CA PRO A 131 -26.13 -44.13 -10.41
C PRO A 131 -27.07 -44.19 -9.20
N ASP A 132 -27.84 -43.12 -9.08
CA ASP A 132 -29.08 -42.92 -8.31
C ASP A 132 -29.01 -42.63 -6.80
N PHE A 133 -29.20 -41.34 -6.54
CA PHE A 133 -29.51 -40.71 -5.28
C PHE A 133 -30.85 -41.25 -4.72
N ARG A 134 -30.77 -42.23 -3.81
CA ARG A 134 -31.88 -42.61 -2.93
C ARG A 134 -31.54 -42.28 -1.49
N LEU A 135 -32.31 -41.37 -0.90
CA LEU A 135 -32.29 -41.05 0.53
C LEU A 135 -32.57 -42.34 1.35
N PRO A 136 -31.81 -42.62 2.43
CA PRO A 136 -32.06 -43.78 3.29
C PRO A 136 -33.40 -43.64 4.03
N PRO A 137 -34.22 -44.71 4.14
CA PRO A 137 -35.47 -44.67 4.89
C PRO A 137 -35.22 -44.63 6.40
N ALA A 138 -35.95 -43.75 7.09
CA ALA A 138 -35.94 -43.61 8.54
C ALA A 138 -36.16 -44.97 9.23
N SER A 139 -35.15 -45.42 9.97
CA SER A 139 -35.17 -46.67 10.72
C SER A 139 -35.90 -46.47 12.04
N PHE A 140 -37.24 -46.57 12.03
CA PHE A 140 -38.02 -46.73 13.26
C PHE A 140 -38.00 -48.21 13.68
N PRO A 141 -37.64 -48.56 14.93
CA PRO A 141 -37.66 -49.95 15.40
C PRO A 141 -39.11 -50.43 15.61
N PRO A 142 -39.42 -51.71 15.34
CA PRO A 142 -40.77 -52.24 15.45
C PRO A 142 -41.16 -52.53 16.90
N VAL A 143 -42.38 -52.16 17.27
CA VAL A 143 -43.02 -52.46 18.57
C VAL A 143 -43.56 -53.90 18.55
N PRO A 144 -43.29 -54.75 19.58
CA PRO A 144 -43.87 -56.08 19.66
C PRO A 144 -45.33 -56.04 20.17
N PRO A 145 -46.20 -57.00 19.76
CA PRO A 145 -47.59 -57.03 20.17
C PRO A 145 -47.78 -57.76 21.50
N SER A 146 -48.64 -57.27 22.37
CA SER A 146 -49.22 -58.06 23.47
C SER A 146 -50.62 -57.55 23.79
N ASN A 147 -51.46 -58.54 24.08
CA ASN A 147 -52.90 -58.56 23.90
C ASN A 147 -53.67 -58.19 25.19
N ASP A 148 -54.90 -57.71 24.99
CA ASP A 148 -56.09 -57.78 25.85
C ASP A 148 -56.16 -57.13 27.25
N GLN A 149 -57.17 -56.25 27.36
CA GLN A 149 -58.16 -56.09 28.44
C GLN A 149 -57.72 -56.20 29.91
N SER A 150 -57.78 -55.08 30.64
CA SER A 150 -58.73 -54.84 31.76
C SER A 150 -58.37 -53.63 32.65
N GLN A 151 -59.37 -52.78 32.93
CA GLN A 151 -59.63 -52.11 34.22
C GLN A 151 -58.61 -51.09 34.82
N THR A 152 -58.88 -49.79 34.60
CA THR A 152 -58.94 -48.65 35.59
C THR A 152 -57.75 -48.40 36.57
N PRO A 153 -57.79 -47.40 37.48
CA PRO A 153 -57.35 -46.01 37.27
C PRO A 153 -56.19 -45.53 38.20
N PHE A 154 -55.58 -44.37 37.88
CA PHE A 154 -54.59 -43.58 38.66
C PHE A 154 -53.19 -44.18 38.91
N THR A 155 -52.15 -43.58 38.30
CA THR A 155 -50.89 -43.10 38.93
C THR A 155 -49.88 -42.63 37.86
N ASN A 156 -49.40 -41.38 37.97
CA ASN A 156 -48.15 -40.85 37.36
C ASN A 156 -46.93 -41.75 37.72
N PRO A 157 -45.73 -41.70 37.06
CA PRO A 157 -45.03 -40.52 36.51
C PRO A 157 -44.12 -40.77 35.25
N SER A 158 -43.47 -39.73 34.73
CA SER A 158 -42.32 -39.74 33.79
C SER A 158 -42.61 -39.87 32.28
N LEU A 159 -42.78 -38.73 31.61
CA LEU A 159 -42.21 -38.55 30.27
C LEU A 159 -40.74 -38.11 30.43
N PRO A 160 -39.80 -38.65 29.64
CA PRO A 160 -38.34 -38.50 29.87
C PRO A 160 -37.74 -37.16 29.35
N PRO A 161 -36.51 -36.79 29.77
CA PRO A 161 -35.97 -35.42 29.84
C PRO A 161 -35.26 -34.90 28.57
N PHE A 162 -35.65 -35.36 27.38
CA PHE A 162 -34.85 -35.15 26.16
C PHE A 162 -35.07 -33.82 25.43
N ASP A 163 -36.05 -33.00 25.82
CA ASP A 163 -36.30 -31.68 25.21
C ASP A 163 -35.29 -30.61 25.65
N SER A 164 -34.74 -30.71 26.85
CA SER A 164 -33.86 -29.67 27.43
C SER A 164 -32.53 -29.53 26.67
N GLN A 165 -31.90 -30.66 26.33
CA GLN A 165 -30.61 -30.66 25.63
C GLN A 165 -30.74 -30.23 24.16
N VAL A 166 -31.80 -30.68 23.47
CA VAL A 166 -32.05 -30.32 22.06
C VAL A 166 -32.40 -28.83 21.96
N HIS A 167 -33.22 -28.32 22.89
CA HIS A 167 -33.55 -26.90 22.95
C HIS A 167 -32.31 -26.02 23.19
N HIS A 168 -31.42 -26.42 24.10
CA HIS A 168 -30.16 -25.71 24.34
C HIS A 168 -29.26 -25.65 23.10
N LEU A 169 -29.14 -26.76 22.35
CA LEU A 169 -28.37 -26.78 21.11
C LEU A 169 -28.97 -25.88 20.02
N LEU A 170 -30.30 -25.84 19.91
CA LEU A 170 -31.01 -24.95 18.99
C LEU A 170 -30.81 -23.48 19.37
N THR A 171 -30.85 -23.14 20.67
CA THR A 171 -30.58 -21.78 21.16
C THR A 171 -29.16 -21.34 20.83
N LEU A 172 -28.16 -22.22 21.00
CA LEU A 172 -26.77 -21.92 20.61
C LEU A 172 -26.62 -21.76 19.09
N HIS A 173 -27.32 -22.59 18.32
CA HIS A 173 -27.31 -22.45 16.86
C HIS A 173 -27.93 -21.12 16.41
N ASP A 174 -29.03 -20.70 17.03
CA ASP A 174 -29.69 -19.43 16.71
C ASP A 174 -28.84 -18.22 17.14
N SER A 175 -28.15 -18.31 18.29
CA SER A 175 -27.22 -17.26 18.73
C SER A 175 -26.01 -17.15 17.79
N LEU A 176 -25.42 -18.27 17.35
CA LEU A 176 -24.33 -18.26 16.36
C LEU A 176 -24.79 -17.70 15.01
N ARG A 177 -26.04 -17.95 14.63
CA ARG A 177 -26.64 -17.37 13.43
C ARG A 177 -26.84 -15.86 13.56
N GLU A 178 -27.28 -15.38 14.72
CA GLU A 178 -27.40 -13.96 14.99
C GLU A 178 -26.03 -13.27 15.02
N GLU A 179 -25.02 -13.91 15.60
CA GLU A 179 -23.65 -13.39 15.60
C GLU A 179 -23.03 -13.35 14.20
N THR A 180 -23.22 -14.39 13.38
CA THR A 180 -22.72 -14.40 11.99
C THR A 180 -23.41 -13.35 11.13
N THR A 181 -24.73 -13.16 11.27
CA THR A 181 -25.44 -12.09 10.56
C THR A 181 -24.99 -10.71 11.04
N ARG A 182 -24.74 -10.53 12.34
CA ARG A 182 -24.17 -9.30 12.90
C ARG A 182 -22.76 -9.01 12.37
N VAL A 183 -21.89 -10.02 12.31
CA VAL A 183 -20.53 -9.90 11.76
C VAL A 183 -20.57 -9.60 10.27
N ALA A 184 -21.46 -10.24 9.51
CA ALA A 184 -21.65 -9.96 8.08
C ALA A 184 -22.08 -8.50 7.84
N ASN A 185 -23.00 -7.98 8.65
CA ASN A 185 -23.42 -6.59 8.57
C ASN A 185 -22.29 -5.63 8.95
N ALA A 186 -21.54 -5.93 10.01
CA ALA A 186 -20.38 -5.12 10.39
C ALA A 186 -19.28 -5.13 9.31
N LEU A 187 -19.05 -6.27 8.66
CA LEU A 187 -18.08 -6.41 7.56
C LEU A 187 -18.49 -5.57 6.36
N THR A 188 -19.75 -5.69 5.91
CA THR A 188 -20.27 -4.90 4.78
C THR A 188 -20.24 -3.40 5.05
N GLU A 189 -20.50 -2.97 6.29
CA GLU A 189 -20.35 -1.56 6.70
C GLU A 189 -18.88 -1.10 6.65
N LEU A 190 -17.95 -1.94 7.10
CA LEU A 190 -16.50 -1.68 7.04
C LEU A 190 -15.98 -1.64 5.60
N GLU A 191 -16.45 -2.55 4.75
CA GLU A 191 -16.20 -2.56 3.30
C GLU A 191 -16.72 -1.27 2.66
N GLY A 192 -17.90 -0.80 3.05
CA GLY A 192 -18.44 0.49 2.60
C GLY A 192 -17.56 1.69 2.99
N ARG A 193 -17.13 1.76 4.27
CA ARG A 193 -16.27 2.84 4.77
C ARG A 193 -14.89 2.83 4.10
N THR A 194 -14.28 1.66 3.96
CA THR A 194 -12.96 1.52 3.34
C THR A 194 -13.02 1.84 1.84
N ASN A 195 -14.04 1.38 1.12
CA ASN A 195 -14.24 1.73 -0.28
C ASN A 195 -14.44 3.25 -0.46
N MET A 196 -15.23 3.90 0.40
CA MET A 196 -15.41 5.35 0.34
C MET A 196 -14.10 6.10 0.62
N MET A 197 -13.33 5.66 1.63
CA MET A 197 -12.02 6.23 1.95
C MET A 197 -11.07 6.12 0.75
N ILE A 198 -11.01 4.94 0.11
CA ILE A 198 -10.18 4.70 -1.07
C ILE A 198 -10.64 5.57 -2.25
N ILE A 199 -11.94 5.68 -2.50
CA ILE A 199 -12.47 6.51 -3.60
C ILE A 199 -12.12 7.98 -3.37
N ASN A 200 -12.27 8.49 -2.16
CA ASN A 200 -11.92 9.87 -1.81
C ASN A 200 -10.43 10.14 -2.00
N GLU A 201 -9.57 9.23 -1.56
CA GLU A 201 -8.12 9.38 -1.74
C GLU A 201 -7.73 9.29 -3.23
N ASN A 202 -8.33 8.37 -3.98
CA ASN A 202 -8.13 8.29 -5.42
C ASN A 202 -8.58 9.56 -6.15
N GLN A 203 -9.68 10.17 -5.72
CA GLN A 203 -10.15 11.42 -6.30
C GLN A 203 -9.12 12.54 -6.04
N ARG A 204 -8.63 12.64 -4.80
CA ARG A 204 -7.59 13.60 -4.44
C ARG A 204 -6.31 13.40 -5.26
N VAL A 205 -5.80 12.18 -5.36
CA VAL A 205 -4.60 11.86 -6.16
C VAL A 205 -4.80 12.19 -7.63
N LYS A 206 -6.00 11.95 -8.18
CA LYS A 206 -6.33 12.36 -9.55
C LYS A 206 -6.30 13.87 -9.73
N ASP A 207 -6.83 14.63 -8.78
CA ASP A 207 -6.81 16.10 -8.85
C ASP A 207 -5.38 16.64 -8.76
N GLU A 208 -4.54 16.06 -7.89
CA GLU A 208 -3.10 16.38 -7.82
C GLU A 208 -2.37 16.01 -9.13
N MET A 209 -2.72 14.87 -9.76
CA MET A 209 -2.19 14.47 -11.07
C MET A 209 -2.59 15.45 -12.18
N LEU A 210 -3.84 15.91 -12.18
CA LEU A 210 -4.31 16.91 -13.16
C LEU A 210 -3.57 18.24 -12.98
N HIS A 211 -3.34 18.67 -11.73
CA HIS A 211 -2.54 19.87 -11.44
C HIS A 211 -1.09 19.74 -11.90
N THR A 212 -0.43 18.61 -11.62
CA THR A 212 0.94 18.37 -12.10
C THR A 212 1.02 18.29 -13.62
N ASN A 213 0.05 17.67 -14.28
CA ASN A 213 -0.03 17.63 -15.74
C ASN A 213 -0.20 19.04 -16.35
N ALA A 214 -1.05 19.88 -15.75
CA ALA A 214 -1.19 21.27 -16.16
C ALA A 214 0.11 22.07 -15.99
N ALA A 215 0.82 21.88 -14.88
CA ALA A 215 2.13 22.51 -14.64
C ALA A 215 3.17 22.05 -15.69
N ILE A 216 3.24 20.76 -16.00
CA ILE A 216 4.13 20.21 -17.03
C ILE A 216 3.81 20.79 -18.41
N ASN A 217 2.54 20.88 -18.78
CA ASN A 217 2.14 21.50 -20.05
C ASN A 217 2.50 22.99 -20.09
N SER A 218 2.33 23.72 -18.99
CA SER A 218 2.78 25.12 -18.88
C SER A 218 4.30 25.25 -19.06
N MET A 219 5.09 24.41 -18.36
CA MET A 219 6.54 24.37 -18.51
C MET A 219 6.97 24.02 -19.95
N ARG A 220 6.27 23.09 -20.61
CA ARG A 220 6.52 22.76 -22.02
C ARG A 220 6.24 23.94 -22.93
N MET A 221 5.17 24.70 -22.70
CA MET A 221 4.87 25.90 -23.48
C MET A 221 5.91 26.99 -23.24
N GLN A 222 6.36 27.18 -22.00
CA GLN A 222 7.44 28.12 -21.66
C GLN A 222 8.76 27.71 -22.34
N LEU A 223 9.11 26.43 -22.32
CA LEU A 223 10.30 25.91 -22.99
C LEU A 223 10.22 26.09 -24.51
N HIS A 224 9.06 25.81 -25.12
CA HIS A 224 8.85 26.04 -26.55
C HIS A 224 8.92 27.54 -26.90
N TRP A 225 8.40 28.41 -26.03
CA TRP A 225 8.51 29.86 -26.19
C TRP A 225 9.98 30.31 -26.14
N LEU A 226 10.76 29.83 -25.18
CA LEU A 226 12.19 30.13 -25.06
C LEU A 226 13.00 29.56 -26.24
N MET A 227 12.70 28.34 -26.69
CA MET A 227 13.34 27.72 -27.84
C MET A 227 13.04 28.51 -29.13
N SER A 228 11.80 28.94 -29.31
CA SER A 228 11.41 29.79 -30.44
C SER A 228 12.09 31.17 -30.38
N ALA A 229 12.10 31.81 -29.21
CA ALA A 229 12.75 33.11 -29.00
C ALA A 229 14.25 33.05 -29.28
N THR A 230 14.94 32.01 -28.81
CA THR A 230 16.38 31.80 -29.07
C THR A 230 16.67 31.49 -30.54
N LEU A 231 15.82 30.70 -31.21
CA LEU A 231 15.93 30.47 -32.66
C LEU A 231 15.73 31.77 -33.44
N GLN A 232 14.74 32.58 -33.09
CA GLN A 232 14.45 33.84 -33.76
C GLN A 232 15.55 34.89 -33.51
N GLN A 233 16.10 34.95 -32.29
CA GLN A 233 17.26 35.79 -31.98
C GLN A 233 18.50 35.33 -32.74
N ARG A 234 18.75 34.02 -32.86
CA ARG A 234 19.85 33.48 -33.66
C ARG A 234 19.65 33.73 -35.17
N SER A 235 18.43 33.60 -35.67
CA SER A 235 18.08 33.92 -37.06
C SER A 235 18.25 35.41 -37.35
N ALA A 236 17.80 36.29 -36.46
CA ALA A 236 17.99 37.75 -36.56
C ALA A 236 19.48 38.15 -36.49
N ASN A 237 20.27 37.51 -35.61
CA ASN A 237 21.71 37.75 -35.53
C ASN A 237 22.45 37.23 -36.78
N SER A 238 22.02 36.09 -37.35
CA SER A 238 22.59 35.54 -38.61
C SER A 238 22.22 36.37 -39.84
N ALA A 239 21.07 37.05 -39.83
CA ALA A 239 20.70 38.02 -40.87
C ALA A 239 21.51 39.32 -40.74
N SER A 240 21.94 39.69 -39.53
CA SER A 240 22.80 40.87 -39.30
C SER A 240 24.28 40.63 -39.67
N SER A 241 24.73 39.38 -39.76
CA SER A 241 26.11 39.01 -40.15
C SER A 241 26.29 38.70 -41.64
N THR A 242 25.24 38.84 -42.46
CA THR A 242 25.31 38.58 -43.92
C THR A 242 24.90 39.81 -44.73
N GLY A 243 25.45 40.98 -44.35
CA GLY A 243 25.31 42.23 -45.08
C GLY A 243 26.60 42.62 -45.78
N ARG A 244 26.91 41.99 -46.94
CA ARG A 244 27.58 42.57 -48.12
C ARG A 244 28.03 41.48 -49.12
N ALA A 245 27.15 41.14 -50.06
CA ALA A 245 27.54 40.79 -51.43
C ALA A 245 26.34 41.04 -52.35
N ALA A 246 26.50 42.04 -53.23
CA ALA A 246 25.58 42.36 -54.31
C ALA A 246 25.63 41.29 -55.41
N GLY A 247 24.54 41.13 -56.18
CA GLY A 247 24.63 40.42 -57.47
C GLY A 247 23.32 39.92 -58.07
N SER A 248 22.75 40.73 -58.95
CA SER A 248 22.17 40.34 -60.26
C SER A 248 20.92 39.45 -60.37
N THR A 249 19.86 40.08 -60.90
CA THR A 249 18.99 39.66 -62.04
C THR A 249 18.52 38.21 -62.17
N GLY A 250 17.19 38.04 -62.20
CA GLY A 250 16.55 36.87 -62.79
C GLY A 250 15.03 36.97 -62.71
N ALA A 251 14.41 37.51 -63.76
CA ALA A 251 12.98 37.39 -63.98
C ALA A 251 12.61 35.91 -64.17
N ASN A 252 11.52 35.45 -63.55
CA ASN A 252 10.66 34.48 -64.21
C ASN A 252 9.25 34.44 -63.63
N ALA A 253 8.30 34.32 -64.56
CA ALA A 253 6.87 34.30 -64.38
C ALA A 253 6.33 32.89 -64.06
N GLY A 254 5.12 32.83 -63.51
CA GLY A 254 4.12 31.82 -63.91
C GLY A 254 3.57 30.89 -62.83
N GLY A 255 2.23 30.95 -62.64
CA GLY A 255 1.36 29.83 -62.24
C GLY A 255 0.99 29.78 -60.75
N SER A 256 -0.14 30.35 -60.33
CA SER A 256 -1.51 29.79 -60.36
C SER A 256 -1.76 28.63 -59.39
N SER A 257 -2.49 28.90 -58.29
CA SER A 257 -3.79 28.25 -58.01
C SER A 257 -4.48 28.81 -56.74
N THR A 258 -5.70 29.29 -56.97
CA THR A 258 -6.95 29.01 -56.24
C THR A 258 -7.16 29.41 -54.77
N GLN A 259 -8.21 30.23 -54.64
CA GLN A 259 -9.34 30.12 -53.69
C GLN A 259 -9.19 30.67 -52.28
N GLY A 260 -10.12 31.59 -51.97
CA GLY A 260 -10.68 31.72 -50.62
C GLY A 260 -10.78 33.16 -50.14
N ALA A 261 -11.76 33.91 -50.64
CA ALA A 261 -12.20 35.14 -50.02
C ALA A 261 -12.71 34.88 -48.59
N ASN A 262 -12.38 35.77 -47.65
CA ASN A 262 -13.41 36.49 -46.89
C ASN A 262 -12.82 37.67 -46.08
N LEU A 263 -13.45 38.83 -46.31
CA LEU A 263 -13.23 40.10 -45.64
C LEU A 263 -14.11 40.19 -44.38
N GLY A 264 -13.56 40.75 -43.31
CA GLY A 264 -14.19 41.77 -42.45
C GLY A 264 -15.39 41.40 -41.57
N GLY A 265 -15.30 41.68 -40.26
CA GLY A 265 -16.47 41.78 -39.38
C GLY A 265 -16.14 42.03 -37.90
N ARG A 266 -16.44 43.24 -37.42
CA ARG A 266 -16.27 43.74 -36.04
C ARG A 266 -17.37 43.21 -35.08
N ALA A 267 -17.01 43.19 -33.79
CA ALA A 267 -17.80 43.50 -32.59
C ALA A 267 -18.80 42.46 -32.01
N GLY A 268 -18.71 42.25 -30.67
CA GLY A 268 -19.83 41.88 -29.81
C GLY A 268 -19.56 40.73 -28.81
N PRO A 269 -19.72 40.92 -27.48
CA PRO A 269 -19.42 39.92 -26.47
C PRO A 269 -20.65 39.04 -26.18
N SER A 270 -20.51 37.72 -26.14
CA SER A 270 -21.49 36.88 -25.45
C SER A 270 -20.97 35.48 -25.14
N ALA A 271 -21.38 35.01 -23.97
CA ALA A 271 -21.06 33.75 -23.33
C ALA A 271 -21.43 32.52 -24.18
N THR A 272 -20.54 31.52 -24.21
CA THR A 272 -20.84 30.11 -24.55
C THR A 272 -19.84 29.24 -23.79
N LEU A 273 -20.28 28.53 -22.73
CA LEU A 273 -20.71 27.14 -22.79
C LEU A 273 -19.64 26.23 -23.42
N HIS A 274 -18.68 25.77 -22.60
CA HIS A 274 -17.81 24.65 -22.95
C HIS A 274 -18.65 23.37 -23.14
N PRO A 275 -18.39 22.57 -24.19
CA PRO A 275 -19.02 21.27 -24.36
C PRO A 275 -18.51 20.28 -23.28
N PRO A 276 -19.33 19.33 -22.81
CA PRO A 276 -18.90 18.38 -21.78
C PRO A 276 -17.86 17.40 -22.34
N MET A 277 -16.77 17.25 -21.59
CA MET A 277 -15.68 16.32 -21.86
C MET A 277 -16.18 14.87 -21.99
N ARG A 278 -15.91 14.25 -23.14
CA ARG A 278 -16.17 12.82 -23.41
C ARG A 278 -15.35 11.95 -22.44
N ARG A 279 -16.03 11.00 -21.78
CA ARG A 279 -15.42 10.01 -20.89
C ARG A 279 -14.68 8.95 -21.73
N LEU A 280 -13.43 8.68 -21.41
CA LEU A 280 -12.50 7.77 -22.12
C LEU A 280 -12.92 6.27 -22.14
N SER A 281 -14.12 5.93 -21.67
CA SER A 281 -14.62 4.54 -21.61
C SER A 281 -15.45 4.10 -22.82
N ASP A 282 -15.71 4.99 -23.79
CA ASP A 282 -16.68 4.76 -24.87
C ASP A 282 -16.03 4.46 -26.25
N SER A 283 -14.74 4.08 -26.27
CA SER A 283 -14.00 3.89 -27.54
C SER A 283 -14.13 2.48 -28.15
N THR A 284 -14.83 1.55 -27.49
CA THR A 284 -14.87 0.13 -27.91
C THR A 284 -16.23 -0.32 -28.46
N ARG A 285 -17.18 0.58 -28.68
CA ARG A 285 -18.58 0.19 -28.96
C ARG A 285 -19.20 0.78 -30.23
N GLN A 286 -18.42 1.03 -31.27
CA GLN A 286 -18.95 1.45 -32.57
C GLN A 286 -18.19 0.78 -33.71
N ASP A 287 -18.56 -0.46 -34.04
CA ASP A 287 -18.51 -0.99 -35.41
C ASP A 287 -19.26 -2.34 -35.48
N VAL A 288 -20.60 -2.26 -35.51
CA VAL A 288 -21.44 -3.28 -36.17
C VAL A 288 -22.52 -2.53 -36.93
N LYS A 289 -22.31 -2.38 -38.24
CA LYS A 289 -23.34 -1.99 -39.21
C LYS A 289 -23.60 -3.21 -40.11
N LEU A 290 -24.80 -3.77 -40.01
CA LEU A 290 -25.55 -4.21 -41.18
C LEU A 290 -26.29 -2.99 -41.74
#